data_AF-A0A011WT35-F1
#
_entry.id   AF-A0A011WT35-F1
#
_cell.length_a   1.000
_cell.length_b   1.000
_cell.length_c   1.000
_cell.angle_alpha   90.00
_cell.angle_beta   90.00
_cell.angle_gamma   90.00
#
_symmetry.space_group_name_H-M   'P 1'
#
loop_
_entity.id
_entity.type
_entity.pdbx_description
1 polymer ?
#
loop_
_entity_poly.entity_id
_entity_poly.type
_entity_poly.pdbx_seq_one_letter_code
_entity_poly.pdbx_strand_id
1 'polypeptide(L)'
;MNNNAKWLNNLVDDKKLSDNLIFISLFIAVYENFSDYVVSNIESFLCEESIENGEYVIKKTQVYRDEIKNRVVDDKNNKDITKASFLWLKDNTAISSSDYELLLKLKGIRNKYAHELTSIILSGIDEKEDIKLFFDMIALYKKITKWWFINIEAPILGCEVDEDAEIYNSANGAFDLIINVLYNGKSEEYKKMLEELEQNRVPLHGLGQR
;
A
#
# COMPACT_ATOMS: atom_id res chain seq x y z
N MET A 1 29.19 29.29 -1.72
CA MET A 1 29.70 28.09 -1.00
C MET A 1 29.50 26.90 -1.92
N ASN A 2 30.56 26.10 -2.10
CA ASN A 2 30.71 25.18 -3.23
C ASN A 2 29.73 23.99 -3.17
N ASN A 3 28.92 23.80 -4.21
CA ASN A 3 27.94 22.71 -4.33
C ASN A 3 28.60 21.30 -4.38
N ASN A 4 29.92 21.23 -4.52
CA ASN A 4 30.70 20.01 -4.74
C ASN A 4 30.84 19.08 -3.52
N ALA A 5 30.40 19.49 -2.32
CA ALA A 5 30.50 18.66 -1.11
C ALA A 5 29.14 18.16 -0.58
N LYS A 6 28.01 18.56 -1.17
CA LYS A 6 26.66 18.19 -0.69
C LYS A 6 26.42 16.69 -0.76
N TRP A 7 26.86 16.04 -1.84
CA TRP A 7 26.74 14.59 -2.02
C TRP A 7 27.58 13.82 -1.00
N LEU A 8 28.77 14.32 -0.67
CA LEU A 8 29.63 13.70 0.35
C LEU A 8 28.98 13.82 1.73
N ASN A 9 28.38 14.98 2.04
CA ASN A 9 27.62 15.19 3.27
C ASN A 9 26.42 14.23 3.39
N ASN A 10 25.75 13.91 2.29
CA ASN A 10 24.66 12.92 2.28
C ASN A 10 25.13 11.48 2.55
N LEU A 11 26.41 11.18 2.29
CA LEU A 11 26.99 9.84 2.47
C LEU A 11 27.69 9.65 3.82
N VAL A 12 28.30 10.69 4.37
CA VAL A 12 29.12 10.58 5.60
C VAL A 12 28.37 10.95 6.87
N ASP A 13 27.22 11.61 6.76
CA ASP A 13 26.28 11.81 7.86
C ASP A 13 25.44 10.54 8.01
N ASP A 14 25.76 9.75 9.03
CA ASP A 14 25.17 8.43 9.30
C ASP A 14 23.66 8.51 9.50
N LYS A 15 23.21 9.50 10.27
CA LYS A 15 21.79 9.75 10.53
C LYS A 15 21.07 10.10 9.23
N LYS A 16 21.60 11.04 8.46
CA LYS A 16 20.96 11.48 7.20
C LYS A 16 20.90 10.35 6.17
N LEU A 17 21.98 9.58 6.03
CA LEU A 17 22.01 8.43 5.13
C LEU A 17 20.98 7.39 5.56
N SER A 18 20.94 7.06 6.86
CA SER A 18 19.97 6.10 7.43
C SER A 18 18.54 6.56 7.22
N ASP A 19 18.22 7.82 7.54
CA ASP A 19 16.87 8.38 7.40
C ASP A 19 16.39 8.32 5.93
N ASN A 20 17.26 8.65 4.97
CA ASN A 20 16.94 8.56 3.54
C ASN A 20 16.66 7.11 3.11
N LEU A 21 17.50 6.16 3.51
CA LEU A 21 17.34 4.75 3.15
C LEU A 21 16.06 4.16 3.76
N ILE A 22 15.77 4.50 5.03
CA ILE A 22 14.54 4.09 5.72
C ILE A 22 13.32 4.65 4.99
N PHE A 23 13.31 5.94 4.70
CA PHE A 23 12.19 6.59 4.01
C PHE A 23 11.94 5.97 2.62
N ILE A 24 12.99 5.80 1.81
CA ILE A 24 12.88 5.20 0.47
C ILE A 24 12.34 3.77 0.55
N SER A 25 12.87 2.97 1.48
CA SER A 25 12.44 1.58 1.68
C SER A 25 10.96 1.52 2.08
N LEU A 26 10.54 2.40 2.98
CA LEU A 26 9.15 2.50 3.42
C LEU A 26 8.23 2.97 2.29
N PHE A 27 8.64 3.95 1.50
CA PHE A 27 7.88 4.42 0.34
C PHE A 27 7.63 3.29 -0.65
N ILE A 28 8.68 2.55 -1.02
CA ILE A 28 8.56 1.40 -1.93
C ILE A 28 7.64 0.34 -1.31
N ALA A 29 7.84 -0.02 -0.04
CA ALA A 29 7.06 -1.05 0.62
C ALA A 29 5.56 -0.72 0.67
N VAL A 30 5.20 0.53 1.00
CA VAL A 30 3.79 0.97 1.00
C VAL A 30 3.24 0.98 -0.42
N TYR A 31 4.00 1.48 -1.41
CA TYR A 31 3.55 1.51 -2.80
C TYR A 31 3.27 0.10 -3.34
N GLU A 32 4.21 -0.84 -3.19
CA GLU A 32 4.04 -2.19 -3.72
C GLU A 32 2.87 -2.89 -3.03
N ASN A 33 2.75 -2.78 -1.70
CA ASN A 33 1.63 -3.37 -0.97
C ASN A 33 0.29 -2.76 -1.40
N PHE A 34 0.24 -1.44 -1.61
CA PHE A 34 -0.94 -0.76 -2.11
C PHE A 34 -1.32 -1.23 -3.52
N SER A 35 -0.36 -1.28 -4.45
CA SER A 35 -0.64 -1.73 -5.81
C SER A 35 -1.05 -3.20 -5.86
N ASP A 36 -0.41 -4.05 -5.06
CA ASP A 36 -0.71 -5.48 -4.99
C ASP A 36 -2.09 -5.72 -4.39
N TYR A 37 -2.47 -4.97 -3.33
CA TYR A 37 -3.82 -5.01 -2.78
C TYR A 37 -4.88 -4.71 -3.85
N VAL A 38 -4.72 -3.61 -4.59
CA VAL A 38 -5.67 -3.20 -5.64
C VAL A 38 -5.76 -4.24 -6.76
N VAL A 39 -4.62 -4.72 -7.25
CA VAL A 39 -4.58 -5.70 -8.34
C VAL A 39 -5.19 -7.02 -7.90
N SER A 40 -4.83 -7.52 -6.73
CA SER A 40 -5.28 -8.82 -6.21
C SER A 40 -6.79 -8.81 -5.95
N ASN A 41 -7.32 -7.73 -5.36
CA ASN A 41 -8.75 -7.60 -5.09
C ASN A 41 -9.59 -7.57 -6.37
N ILE A 42 -9.13 -6.84 -7.39
CA ILE A 42 -9.81 -6.80 -8.68
C ILE A 42 -9.71 -8.15 -9.40
N GLU A 43 -8.56 -8.83 -9.32
CA GLU A 43 -8.42 -10.17 -9.90
C GLU A 43 -9.36 -11.16 -9.22
N SER A 44 -9.41 -11.19 -7.89
CA SER A 44 -10.32 -12.05 -7.13
C SER A 44 -11.80 -11.74 -7.42
N PHE A 45 -12.16 -10.46 -7.55
CA PHE A 45 -13.55 -10.07 -7.83
C PHE A 45 -14.00 -10.38 -9.26
N LEU A 46 -13.11 -10.19 -10.25
CA LEU A 46 -13.47 -10.35 -11.66
C LEU A 46 -13.14 -11.75 -12.21
N CYS A 47 -12.42 -12.59 -11.50
CA CYS A 47 -12.11 -13.96 -11.91
C CYS A 47 -13.04 -14.98 -11.22
N GLU A 48 -13.15 -16.16 -11.82
CA GLU A 48 -13.84 -17.30 -11.20
C GLU A 48 -12.83 -18.12 -10.42
N GLU A 49 -13.06 -18.30 -9.12
CA GLU A 49 -12.26 -19.18 -8.27
C GLU A 49 -12.99 -20.51 -8.08
N SER A 50 -12.30 -21.63 -8.30
CA SER A 50 -12.88 -22.97 -8.15
C SER A 50 -11.84 -23.99 -7.70
N ILE A 51 -12.30 -25.12 -7.17
CA ILE A 51 -11.46 -26.30 -6.94
C ILE A 51 -11.72 -27.29 -8.07
N GLU A 52 -10.71 -27.52 -8.91
CA GLU A 52 -10.76 -28.48 -10.00
C GLU A 52 -9.77 -29.61 -9.69
N ASN A 53 -10.25 -30.85 -9.59
CA ASN A 53 -9.42 -32.03 -9.26
C ASN A 53 -8.58 -31.91 -7.96
N GLY A 54 -9.08 -31.16 -6.98
CA GLY A 54 -8.37 -30.93 -5.71
C GLY A 54 -7.33 -29.80 -5.77
N GLU A 55 -7.18 -29.14 -6.92
CA GLU A 55 -6.32 -27.96 -7.09
C GLU A 55 -7.19 -26.69 -7.09
N TYR A 56 -6.68 -25.64 -6.46
CA TYR A 56 -7.30 -24.32 -6.51
C TYR A 56 -6.93 -23.65 -7.84
N VAL A 57 -7.95 -23.27 -8.61
CA VAL A 57 -7.82 -22.71 -9.95
C VAL A 57 -8.50 -21.34 -9.99
N ILE A 58 -7.77 -20.34 -10.52
CA ILE A 58 -8.31 -19.02 -10.83
C ILE A 58 -8.49 -18.93 -12.34
N LYS A 59 -9.75 -18.92 -12.80
CA LYS A 59 -10.09 -18.80 -14.20
C LYS A 59 -10.41 -17.35 -14.54
N LYS A 60 -9.57 -16.77 -15.40
CA LYS A 60 -9.78 -15.41 -15.93
C LYS A 60 -11.09 -15.37 -16.70
N THR A 61 -12.03 -14.53 -16.29
CA THR A 61 -13.29 -14.32 -17.01
C THR A 61 -13.07 -13.48 -18.26
N GLN A 62 -14.10 -13.36 -19.09
CA GLN A 62 -14.07 -12.44 -20.21
C GLN A 62 -14.02 -10.98 -19.73
N VAL A 63 -14.74 -10.65 -18.65
CA VAL A 63 -14.74 -9.31 -18.04
C VAL A 63 -13.34 -8.91 -17.60
N TYR A 64 -12.63 -9.76 -16.84
CA TYR A 64 -11.24 -9.49 -16.45
C TYR A 64 -10.32 -9.31 -17.67
N ARG A 65 -10.51 -10.13 -18.71
CA ARG A 65 -9.70 -10.00 -19.94
C ARG A 65 -9.90 -8.65 -20.61
N ASP A 66 -11.11 -8.17 -20.71
CA ASP A 66 -11.44 -6.96 -21.46
C ASP A 66 -11.16 -5.70 -20.65
N GLU A 67 -11.56 -5.67 -19.37
CA GLU A 67 -11.46 -4.50 -18.51
C GLU A 67 -10.08 -4.33 -17.87
N ILE A 68 -9.30 -5.41 -17.73
CA ILE A 68 -7.98 -5.36 -17.07
C ILE A 68 -6.88 -5.77 -18.04
N LYS A 69 -6.86 -7.03 -18.47
CA LYS A 69 -5.71 -7.61 -19.20
C LYS A 69 -5.45 -6.95 -20.55
N ASN A 70 -6.51 -6.65 -21.30
CA ASN A 70 -6.44 -6.10 -22.65
C ASN A 70 -6.68 -4.60 -22.71
N ARG A 71 -7.02 -3.97 -21.57
CA ARG A 71 -7.30 -2.55 -21.49
C ARG A 71 -6.07 -1.73 -21.87
N VAL A 72 -6.26 -0.84 -22.83
CA VAL A 72 -5.29 0.20 -23.16
C VAL A 72 -5.35 1.27 -22.09
N VAL A 73 -4.19 1.64 -21.53
CA VAL A 73 -4.09 2.55 -20.38
C VAL A 73 -3.44 3.89 -20.72
N ASP A 74 -2.99 4.09 -21.96
CA ASP A 74 -2.45 5.34 -22.47
C ASP A 74 -2.53 5.43 -24.01
N ASP A 75 -2.24 6.62 -24.56
CA ASP A 75 -2.27 6.91 -25.99
C ASP A 75 -1.23 6.11 -26.81
N LYS A 76 -0.32 5.39 -26.15
CA LYS A 76 0.71 4.57 -26.78
C LYS A 76 0.29 3.10 -26.91
N ASN A 77 -0.98 2.78 -26.63
CA ASN A 77 -1.50 1.42 -26.63
C ASN A 77 -0.80 0.49 -25.63
N ASN A 78 -0.22 1.03 -24.55
CA ASN A 78 0.36 0.19 -23.52
C ASN A 78 -0.74 -0.54 -22.74
N LYS A 79 -0.38 -1.71 -22.22
CA LYS A 79 -1.19 -2.51 -21.29
C LYS A 79 -0.38 -2.67 -20.01
N ASP A 80 -0.96 -2.25 -18.89
CA ASP A 80 -0.36 -2.35 -17.56
C ASP A 80 -1.48 -2.71 -16.59
N ILE A 81 -1.36 -3.88 -15.95
CA ILE A 81 -2.41 -4.44 -15.08
C ILE A 81 -2.71 -3.48 -13.93
N THR A 82 -1.68 -2.92 -13.28
CA THR A 82 -1.87 -1.96 -12.19
C THR A 82 -2.64 -0.74 -12.67
N LYS A 83 -2.22 -0.10 -13.77
CA LYS A 83 -2.93 1.06 -14.30
C LYS A 83 -4.37 0.73 -14.69
N ALA A 84 -4.60 -0.43 -15.30
CA ALA A 84 -5.94 -0.87 -15.69
C ALA A 84 -6.84 -1.12 -14.47
N SER A 85 -6.31 -1.75 -13.42
CA SER A 85 -6.98 -1.94 -12.13
C SER A 85 -7.40 -0.61 -11.48
N PHE A 86 -6.52 0.39 -11.48
CA PHE A 86 -6.89 1.71 -10.97
C PHE A 86 -7.89 2.46 -11.86
N LEU A 87 -7.81 2.29 -13.18
CA LEU A 87 -8.84 2.82 -14.08
C LEU A 87 -10.19 2.14 -13.84
N TRP A 88 -10.22 0.83 -13.54
CA TRP A 88 -11.44 0.13 -13.16
C TRP A 88 -12.06 0.72 -11.89
N LEU A 89 -11.24 1.01 -10.87
CA LEU A 89 -11.71 1.72 -9.66
C LEU A 89 -12.29 3.10 -9.99
N LYS A 90 -11.66 3.83 -10.91
CA LYS A 90 -12.15 5.14 -11.36
C LYS A 90 -13.49 5.04 -12.08
N ASP A 91 -13.64 4.08 -12.99
CA ASP A 91 -14.89 3.84 -13.72
C ASP A 91 -16.03 3.46 -12.76
N ASN A 92 -15.70 2.78 -11.67
CA ASN A 92 -16.63 2.41 -10.59
C ASN A 92 -16.73 3.49 -9.50
N THR A 93 -16.26 4.72 -9.75
CA THR A 93 -16.35 5.90 -8.86
C THR A 93 -15.63 5.79 -7.51
N ALA A 94 -14.84 4.74 -7.30
CA ALA A 94 -14.03 4.55 -6.08
C ALA A 94 -12.97 5.64 -5.92
N ILE A 95 -12.41 6.09 -7.06
CA ILE A 95 -11.40 7.14 -7.11
C ILE A 95 -11.72 8.16 -8.20
N SER A 96 -11.20 9.38 -8.02
CA SER A 96 -11.33 10.49 -8.95
C SER A 96 -10.24 10.48 -10.03
N SER A 97 -10.36 11.35 -11.04
CA SER A 97 -9.27 11.60 -11.99
C SER A 97 -8.00 12.11 -11.30
N SER A 98 -8.12 12.99 -10.29
CA SER A 98 -6.96 13.48 -9.54
C SER A 98 -6.26 12.38 -8.74
N ASP A 99 -7.02 11.43 -8.20
CA ASP A 99 -6.45 10.26 -7.51
C ASP A 99 -5.67 9.37 -8.49
N TYR A 100 -6.16 9.21 -9.72
CA TYR A 100 -5.45 8.47 -10.76
C TYR A 100 -4.16 9.18 -11.20
N GLU A 101 -4.17 10.51 -11.36
CA GLU A 101 -2.95 11.27 -11.63
C GLU A 101 -1.94 11.17 -10.49
N LEU A 102 -2.41 11.17 -9.23
CA LEU A 102 -1.57 10.91 -8.07
C LEU A 102 -0.90 9.54 -8.16
N LEU A 103 -1.63 8.47 -8.51
CA LEU A 103 -1.05 7.14 -8.73
C LEU A 103 0.07 7.17 -9.79
N LEU A 104 -0.17 7.82 -10.94
CA LEU A 104 0.83 7.91 -12.00
C LEU A 104 2.12 8.59 -11.50
N LYS A 105 1.97 9.64 -10.70
CA LYS A 105 3.09 10.33 -10.05
C LYS A 105 3.81 9.42 -9.05
N LEU A 106 3.07 8.72 -8.18
CA LEU A 106 3.62 7.78 -7.19
C LEU A 106 4.41 6.65 -7.87
N LYS A 107 3.88 6.07 -8.96
CA LYS A 107 4.59 5.06 -9.76
C LYS A 107 5.91 5.60 -10.31
N GLY A 108 5.94 6.85 -10.77
CA GLY A 108 7.14 7.53 -11.23
C GLY A 108 8.20 7.66 -10.14
N ILE A 109 7.80 8.15 -8.96
CA ILE A 109 8.70 8.28 -7.79
C ILE A 109 9.22 6.92 -7.34
N ARG A 110 8.34 5.90 -7.22
CA ARG A 110 8.76 4.55 -6.89
C ARG A 110 9.77 4.02 -7.89
N ASN A 111 9.53 4.16 -9.19
CA ASN A 111 10.47 3.70 -10.22
C ASN A 111 11.83 4.39 -10.09
N LYS A 112 11.84 5.69 -9.81
CA LYS A 112 13.06 6.43 -9.52
C LYS A 112 13.78 5.84 -8.30
N TYR A 113 13.08 5.63 -7.19
CA TYR A 113 13.65 5.00 -5.99
C TYR A 113 14.19 3.59 -6.23
N ALA A 114 13.48 2.77 -7.01
CA ALA A 114 13.88 1.39 -7.27
C ALA A 114 15.05 1.26 -8.26
N HIS A 115 15.14 2.14 -9.27
CA HIS A 115 16.12 2.01 -10.36
C HIS A 115 17.27 3.01 -10.29
N GLU A 116 17.10 4.12 -9.58
CA GLU A 116 18.08 5.21 -9.47
C GLU A 116 18.54 5.45 -8.03
N LEU A 117 18.44 4.44 -7.16
CA LEU A 117 18.76 4.55 -5.73
C LEU A 117 20.12 5.20 -5.47
N THR A 118 21.17 4.81 -6.21
CA THR A 118 22.51 5.41 -6.07
C THR A 118 22.50 6.91 -6.33
N SER A 119 21.79 7.36 -7.38
CA SER A 119 21.65 8.78 -7.71
C SER A 119 20.91 9.53 -6.59
N ILE A 120 19.87 8.92 -6.04
CA ILE A 120 19.05 9.53 -4.97
C ILE A 120 19.81 9.61 -3.65
N ILE A 121 20.59 8.60 -3.29
CA ILE A 121 21.45 8.65 -2.10
C ILE A 121 22.47 9.79 -2.23
N LEU A 122 23.06 9.96 -3.42
CA LEU A 122 24.03 11.03 -3.68
C LEU A 122 23.39 12.43 -3.67
N SER A 123 22.19 12.57 -4.25
CA SER A 123 21.51 13.87 -4.38
C SER A 123 20.67 14.26 -3.17
N GLY A 124 20.24 13.27 -2.37
CA GLY A 124 19.23 13.40 -1.32
C GLY A 124 17.81 13.29 -1.88
N ILE A 125 16.84 13.04 -0.99
CA ILE A 125 15.41 13.10 -1.32
C ILE A 125 14.91 14.55 -1.37
N ASP A 126 13.86 14.82 -2.14
CA ASP A 126 13.15 16.10 -2.01
C ASP A 126 12.18 15.97 -0.83
N GLU A 127 12.70 16.23 0.37
CA GLU A 127 11.99 15.95 1.63
C GLU A 127 10.57 16.53 1.63
N LYS A 128 10.36 17.75 1.12
CA LYS A 128 9.04 18.37 1.20
C LYS A 128 8.04 17.73 0.25
N GLU A 129 8.43 17.49 -0.99
CA GLU A 129 7.52 16.92 -2.00
C GLU A 129 7.31 15.42 -1.76
N ASP A 130 8.38 14.67 -1.49
CA ASP A 130 8.34 13.23 -1.36
C ASP A 130 7.57 12.80 -0.10
N ILE A 131 7.74 13.51 1.03
CA ILE A 131 6.97 13.24 2.26
C ILE A 131 5.48 13.52 2.02
N LYS A 132 5.14 14.61 1.33
CA LYS A 132 3.74 14.90 1.01
C LYS A 132 3.14 13.77 0.17
N LEU A 133 3.85 13.34 -0.88
CA LEU A 133 3.40 12.23 -1.74
C LEU A 133 3.26 10.92 -0.96
N PHE A 134 4.15 10.65 -0.02
CA PHE A 134 4.06 9.49 0.84
C PHE A 134 2.76 9.47 1.66
N PHE A 135 2.39 10.59 2.28
CA PHE A 135 1.13 10.68 3.01
C PHE A 135 -0.10 10.69 2.09
N ASP A 136 -0.01 11.33 0.92
CA ASP A 136 -1.06 11.29 -0.10
C ASP A 136 -1.30 9.83 -0.57
N MET A 137 -0.25 9.02 -0.71
CA MET A 137 -0.33 7.59 -1.03
C MET A 137 -1.06 6.79 0.07
N ILE A 138 -0.72 7.00 1.33
CA ILE A 138 -1.38 6.32 2.46
C ILE A 138 -2.86 6.70 2.52
N ALA A 139 -3.19 7.97 2.35
CA ALA A 139 -4.56 8.44 2.33
C ALA A 139 -5.36 7.80 1.17
N LEU A 140 -4.77 7.73 -0.02
CA LEU A 140 -5.40 7.07 -1.17
C LEU A 140 -5.56 5.57 -0.94
N TYR A 141 -4.58 4.89 -0.33
CA TYR A 141 -4.67 3.48 0.00
C TYR A 141 -5.82 3.21 0.99
N LYS A 142 -5.92 4.00 2.06
CA LYS A 142 -7.02 3.93 3.03
C LYS A 142 -8.38 4.19 2.38
N LYS A 143 -8.46 5.20 1.51
CA LYS A 143 -9.68 5.53 0.75
C LYS A 143 -10.15 4.34 -0.09
N ILE A 144 -9.25 3.73 -0.86
CA ILE A 144 -9.60 2.57 -1.70
C ILE A 144 -9.97 1.37 -0.84
N THR A 145 -9.24 1.12 0.26
CA THR A 145 -9.54 0.03 1.19
C THR A 145 -10.95 0.15 1.77
N LYS A 146 -11.31 1.35 2.26
CA LYS A 146 -12.64 1.64 2.79
C LYS A 146 -13.72 1.48 1.72
N TRP A 147 -13.50 2.05 0.53
CA TRP A 147 -14.46 1.94 -0.57
C TRP A 147 -14.68 0.47 -0.96
N TRP A 148 -13.61 -0.30 -1.09
CA TRP A 148 -13.67 -1.71 -1.45
C TRP A 148 -14.48 -2.52 -0.44
N PHE A 149 -14.19 -2.36 0.85
CA PHE A 149 -14.93 -3.06 1.89
C PHE A 149 -16.42 -2.70 1.87
N ILE A 150 -16.77 -1.41 1.83
CA ILE A 150 -18.16 -0.95 1.88
C ILE A 150 -18.96 -1.38 0.66
N ASN A 151 -18.38 -1.31 -0.54
CA ASN A 151 -19.13 -1.48 -1.79
C ASN A 151 -19.06 -2.91 -2.35
N ILE A 152 -18.06 -3.69 -1.94
CA ILE A 152 -17.84 -5.05 -2.46
C ILE A 152 -17.97 -6.07 -1.34
N GLU A 153 -17.12 -6.02 -0.32
CA GLU A 153 -17.01 -7.09 0.67
C GLU A 153 -18.23 -7.13 1.60
N ALA A 154 -18.66 -5.98 2.13
CA ALA A 154 -19.77 -5.91 3.07
C ALA A 154 -21.10 -6.39 2.47
N PRO A 155 -21.49 -5.98 1.24
CA PRO A 155 -22.67 -6.53 0.57
C PRO A 155 -22.59 -8.04 0.33
N ILE A 156 -21.41 -8.56 -0.03
CA ILE A 156 -21.19 -10.00 -0.21
C ILE A 156 -21.37 -10.76 1.11
N LEU A 157 -20.87 -10.18 2.22
CA LEU A 157 -20.96 -10.75 3.55
C LEU A 157 -22.33 -10.54 4.22
N GLY A 158 -23.18 -9.68 3.65
CA GLY A 158 -24.45 -9.29 4.25
C GLY A 158 -24.29 -8.52 5.57
N CYS A 159 -23.20 -7.77 5.74
CA CYS A 159 -23.00 -6.93 6.93
C CYS A 159 -23.40 -5.47 6.66
N GLU A 160 -24.04 -4.87 7.65
CA GLU A 160 -24.29 -3.43 7.67
C GLU A 160 -23.04 -2.71 8.19
N VAL A 161 -22.67 -1.63 7.53
CA VAL A 161 -21.48 -0.85 7.85
C VAL A 161 -21.90 0.60 8.06
N ASP A 162 -21.48 1.17 9.18
CA ASP A 162 -21.60 2.60 9.43
C ASP A 162 -20.70 3.35 8.44
N GLU A 163 -21.25 4.33 7.72
CA GLU A 163 -20.49 5.16 6.78
C GLU A 163 -19.31 5.86 7.45
N ASP A 164 -19.41 6.16 8.75
CA ASP A 164 -18.35 6.81 9.55
C ASP A 164 -17.34 5.83 10.12
N ALA A 165 -17.51 4.51 9.92
CA ALA A 165 -16.56 3.52 10.40
C ALA A 165 -15.16 3.75 9.81
N GLU A 166 -14.15 3.68 10.68
CA GLU A 166 -12.76 3.61 10.24
C GLU A 166 -12.46 2.17 9.79
N ILE A 167 -12.17 2.02 8.50
CA ILE A 167 -11.94 0.73 7.87
C ILE A 167 -10.48 0.67 7.42
N TYR A 168 -9.76 -0.30 7.98
CA TYR A 168 -8.37 -0.58 7.66
C TYR A 168 -8.19 -2.06 7.37
N ASN A 169 -7.33 -2.37 6.40
CA ASN A 169 -6.78 -3.71 6.27
C ASN A 169 -5.56 -3.85 7.20
N SER A 170 -5.08 -5.08 7.38
CA SER A 170 -3.95 -5.38 8.26
C SER A 170 -2.67 -4.65 7.86
N ALA A 171 -2.44 -4.44 6.56
CA ALA A 171 -1.27 -3.74 6.06
C ALA A 171 -1.30 -2.23 6.39
N ASN A 172 -2.45 -1.57 6.24
CA ASN A 172 -2.65 -0.18 6.67
C ASN A 172 -2.31 -0.02 8.16
N GLY A 173 -2.82 -0.93 9.01
CA GLY A 173 -2.50 -0.93 10.44
C GLY A 173 -1.02 -1.15 10.74
N ALA A 174 -0.36 -2.06 10.02
CA ALA A 174 1.07 -2.31 10.17
C ALA A 174 1.91 -1.10 9.75
N PHE A 175 1.58 -0.43 8.64
CA PHE A 175 2.28 0.77 8.21
C PHE A 175 2.06 1.96 9.14
N ASP A 176 0.85 2.13 9.68
CA ASP A 176 0.57 3.15 10.70
C ASP A 176 1.44 2.93 11.95
N LEU A 177 1.58 1.68 12.42
CA LEU A 177 2.48 1.32 13.52
C LEU A 177 3.94 1.66 13.19
N ILE A 178 4.42 1.28 12.01
CA ILE A 178 5.80 1.55 11.57
C ILE A 178 6.06 3.07 11.53
N ILE A 179 5.14 3.85 10.97
CA ILE A 179 5.26 5.32 10.91
C ILE A 179 5.29 5.92 12.31
N ASN A 180 4.43 5.44 13.20
CA ASN A 180 4.37 5.90 14.58
C ASN A 180 5.67 5.60 15.35
N VAL A 181 6.28 4.44 15.11
CA VAL A 181 7.57 4.06 15.70
C VAL A 181 8.70 4.91 15.14
N LEU A 182 8.80 5.04 13.82
CA LEU A 182 9.93 5.69 13.15
C LEU A 182 9.91 7.22 13.29
N TYR A 183 8.72 7.82 13.24
CA TYR A 183 8.59 9.28 13.10
C TYR A 183 7.85 9.97 14.24
N ASN A 184 7.02 9.24 15.01
CA ASN A 184 6.21 9.82 16.10
C ASN A 184 6.67 9.40 17.51
N GLY A 185 7.80 8.70 17.64
CA GLY A 185 8.39 8.35 18.93
C GLY A 185 7.56 7.37 19.77
N LYS A 186 6.66 6.60 19.14
CA LYS A 186 5.71 5.70 19.83
C LYS A 186 6.29 4.34 20.24
N SER A 187 7.57 4.07 19.98
CA SER A 187 8.22 2.79 20.27
C SER A 187 7.99 2.31 21.71
N GLU A 188 8.32 3.12 22.71
CA GLU A 188 8.24 2.70 24.11
C GLU A 188 6.80 2.51 24.59
N GLU A 189 5.87 3.32 24.06
CA GLU A 189 4.44 3.16 24.32
C GLU A 189 3.93 1.80 23.83
N TYR A 190 4.26 1.42 22.60
CA TYR A 190 3.85 0.13 22.04
C TYR A 190 4.52 -1.07 22.70
N LYS A 191 5.80 -0.97 23.09
CA LYS A 191 6.48 -2.02 23.86
C LYS A 191 5.79 -2.26 25.20
N LYS A 192 5.43 -1.18 25.91
CA LYS A 192 4.69 -1.28 27.17
C LYS A 192 3.32 -1.93 27.00
N MET A 193 2.57 -1.53 25.96
CA MET A 193 1.28 -2.17 25.64
C MET A 193 1.44 -3.68 25.37
N LEU A 194 2.51 -4.09 24.69
CA LEU A 194 2.80 -5.50 24.43
C LEU A 194 3.09 -6.28 25.73
N GLU A 195 3.90 -5.72 26.62
CA GLU A 195 4.19 -6.31 27.94
C GLU A 195 2.91 -6.50 28.77
N GLU A 196 2.02 -5.50 28.78
CA GLU A 196 0.72 -5.58 29.48
C GLU A 196 -0.19 -6.66 28.87
N LEU A 197 -0.22 -6.82 27.55
CA LEU A 197 -0.98 -7.87 26.88
C LEU A 197 -0.45 -9.27 27.22
N GLU A 198 0.87 -9.44 27.28
CA GLU A 198 1.50 -10.71 27.64
C GLU A 198 1.22 -11.10 29.09
N GLN A 199 1.24 -10.12 30.01
CA GLN A 199 0.91 -10.33 31.42
C GLN A 199 -0.57 -10.69 31.64
N ASN A 200 -1.47 -10.18 30.80
CA ASN A 200 -2.92 -10.41 30.89
C ASN A 200 -3.41 -11.64 30.10
N ARG A 201 -2.53 -12.41 29.45
CA ARG A 201 -2.93 -13.68 28.80
C ARG A 201 -3.31 -14.71 29.86
N VAL A 202 -4.61 -14.99 30.00
CA VAL A 202 -5.10 -16.17 30.72
C VAL A 202 -4.63 -17.43 29.96
N PRO A 203 -4.00 -18.42 30.61
CA PRO A 203 -3.61 -19.66 29.95
C PRO A 203 -4.84 -20.37 29.38
N LEU A 204 -4.84 -20.65 28.06
CA LEU A 204 -5.89 -21.41 27.37
C LEU A 204 -5.88 -22.92 27.67
N HIS A 205 -5.41 -23.33 28.85
CA HIS A 205 -5.42 -24.72 29.29
C HIS A 205 -6.24 -24.89 30.56
N GLY A 206 -7.54 -25.14 30.36
CA GLY A 206 -8.46 -25.43 31.45
C GLY A 206 -9.87 -25.90 31.07
N LEU A 207 -10.19 -26.17 29.79
CA LEU A 207 -11.50 -26.70 29.40
C LEU A 207 -11.32 -27.88 28.45
N GLY A 208 -11.00 -29.04 29.02
CA GLY A 208 -10.81 -30.27 28.29
C GLY A 208 -10.69 -31.50 29.17
N GLN A 209 -11.48 -31.58 30.25
CA GLN A 209 -11.80 -32.86 30.91
C GLN A 209 -13.20 -32.77 31.53
N ARG A 210 -14.20 -33.24 30.79
CA ARG A 210 -15.35 -34.00 31.30
C ARG A 210 -15.82 -34.96 30.22
#